data_AF-A0A9P9DTR3-F1
#
_entry.id   AF-A0A9P9DTR3-F1
#
_cell.length_a   1.000
_cell.length_b   1.000
_cell.length_c   1.000
_cell.angle_alpha   90.00
_cell.angle_beta   90.00
_cell.angle_gamma   90.00
#
_symmetry.space_group_name_H-M   'P 1'
#
loop_
_entity.id
_entity.type
_entity.pdbx_description
1 polymer ?
#
loop_
_entity_poly.entity_id
_entity_poly.type
_entity_poly.pdbx_seq_one_letter_code
_entity_poly.pdbx_strand_id
1 'polypeptide(L)'
;MMGDIGMSISAYRNSCLAILLIAALAYRPLHILKLRILAGLEKYDTADLERIVDICGSFPTLLESKIYPIHQSAKEYLVSKAAVSRIFSSGTHAIYRGIAKRSVVAMTKALRRDIYELVHLGTLIHEVMGRQPEPNPLKWNTPVHTGSTTYVKQTGAIFIVIGVPG
;
A
#
# COMPACT_ATOMS: atom_id res chain seq x y z
N MET A 1 5.09 -9.90 39.69
CA MET A 1 5.32 -9.78 38.23
C MET A 1 4.03 -9.24 37.62
N MET A 2 3.87 -7.92 37.57
CA MET A 2 2.75 -7.24 36.91
C MET A 2 3.36 -6.33 35.85
N GLY A 3 3.43 -6.81 34.61
CA GLY A 3 3.88 -6.03 33.46
C GLY A 3 2.72 -5.20 32.92
N ASP A 4 2.79 -3.89 33.19
CA ASP A 4 2.44 -2.83 32.25
C ASP A 4 1.04 -2.87 31.59
N ILE A 5 0.00 -2.64 32.40
CA ILE A 5 -1.35 -2.21 31.94
C ILE A 5 -1.36 -0.67 31.67
N GLY A 6 -0.16 -0.08 31.52
CA GLY A 6 0.07 1.35 31.42
C GLY A 6 0.44 1.86 30.02
N MET A 7 0.41 1.03 28.96
CA MET A 7 0.42 1.56 27.58
C MET A 7 -0.94 2.20 27.29
N SER A 8 -1.10 3.43 27.77
CA SER A 8 -2.32 4.24 27.73
C SER A 8 -3.05 4.10 26.39
N ILE A 9 -4.36 3.87 26.46
CA ILE A 9 -5.32 3.94 25.36
C ILE A 9 -5.09 5.19 24.47
N SER A 10 -4.52 6.28 25.02
CA SER A 10 -4.14 7.49 24.28
C SER A 10 -3.00 7.29 23.25
N ALA A 11 -2.05 6.38 23.49
CA ALA A 11 -0.93 6.10 22.59
C ALA A 11 -1.38 5.35 21.33
N TYR A 12 -2.32 4.41 21.50
CA TYR A 12 -2.92 3.67 20.40
C TYR A 12 -3.91 4.52 19.59
N ARG A 13 -4.60 5.48 20.22
CA ARG A 13 -5.49 6.41 19.52
C ARG A 13 -4.79 7.13 18.36
N ASN A 14 -3.64 7.74 18.61
CA ASN A 14 -2.90 8.47 17.56
C ASN A 14 -2.38 7.54 16.46
N SER A 15 -1.95 6.34 16.84
CA SER A 15 -1.48 5.32 15.90
C SER A 15 -2.63 4.85 15.01
N CYS A 16 -3.79 4.59 15.59
CA CYS A 16 -4.99 4.20 14.85
C CYS A 16 -5.47 5.29 13.89
N LEU A 17 -5.51 6.55 14.32
CA LEU A 17 -5.88 7.67 13.47
C LEU A 17 -4.91 7.82 12.27
N ALA A 18 -3.61 7.56 12.48
CA ALA A 18 -2.65 7.52 11.39
C ALA A 18 -2.92 6.37 10.41
N ILE A 19 -3.22 5.16 10.91
CA ILE A 19 -3.59 4.00 10.07
C ILE A 19 -4.81 4.31 9.22
N LEU A 20 -5.89 4.78 9.85
CA LEU A 20 -7.16 5.11 9.20
C LEU A 20 -6.98 6.17 8.10
N LEU A 21 -6.19 7.21 8.38
CA LEU A 21 -5.87 8.26 7.42
C LEU A 21 -5.13 7.68 6.21
N ILE A 22 -4.09 6.87 6.43
CA ILE A 22 -3.29 6.29 5.34
C ILE A 22 -4.13 5.33 4.50
N ALA A 23 -4.96 4.50 5.14
CA ALA A 23 -5.88 3.60 4.47
C ALA A 23 -6.93 4.36 3.65
N ALA A 24 -7.47 5.48 4.17
CA ALA A 24 -8.42 6.32 3.45
C ALA A 24 -7.78 7.02 2.25
N LEU A 25 -6.54 7.51 2.38
CA LEU A 25 -5.81 8.17 1.30
C LEU A 25 -5.28 7.19 0.23
N ALA A 26 -5.09 5.93 0.59
CA ALA A 26 -4.62 4.93 -0.35
C ALA A 26 -5.62 4.68 -1.48
N TYR A 27 -5.10 4.60 -2.71
CA TYR A 27 -5.89 4.23 -3.88
C TYR A 27 -6.19 2.73 -3.92
N ARG A 28 -5.27 1.90 -3.43
CA ARG A 28 -5.35 0.44 -3.42
C ARG A 28 -5.03 -0.11 -2.03
N PRO A 29 -5.41 -1.36 -1.72
CA PRO A 29 -5.00 -2.01 -0.49
C PRO A 29 -3.49 -1.95 -0.26
N LEU A 30 -3.07 -1.62 0.95
CA LEU A 30 -1.66 -1.47 1.31
C LEU A 30 -1.20 -2.66 2.15
N HIS A 31 -0.04 -3.21 1.80
CA HIS A 31 0.64 -4.15 2.67
C HIS A 31 0.96 -3.49 4.02
N ILE A 32 0.78 -4.20 5.14
CA ILE A 32 0.93 -3.66 6.49
C ILE A 32 2.30 -3.00 6.72
N LEU A 33 3.37 -3.60 6.17
CA LEU A 33 4.72 -3.02 6.20
C LEU A 33 4.85 -1.70 5.44
N LYS A 34 4.13 -1.52 4.32
CA LYS A 34 4.10 -0.24 3.60
C LYS A 34 3.35 0.79 4.43
N LEU A 35 2.21 0.39 5.01
CA LEU A 35 1.45 1.26 5.89
C LEU A 35 2.26 1.70 7.11
N ARG A 36 3.05 0.81 7.73
CA ARG A 36 3.96 1.12 8.85
C ARG A 36 4.85 2.32 8.54
N ILE A 37 5.49 2.29 7.38
CA ILE A 37 6.39 3.35 6.90
C ILE A 37 5.60 4.62 6.63
N LEU A 38 4.48 4.53 5.91
CA LEU A 38 3.70 5.72 5.54
C LEU A 38 3.07 6.42 6.76
N ALA A 39 2.69 5.66 7.78
CA ALA A 39 2.12 6.15 9.02
C ALA A 39 3.16 6.68 10.03
N GLY A 40 4.45 6.43 9.83
CA GLY A 40 5.50 6.81 10.78
C GLY A 40 5.47 5.95 12.06
N LEU A 41 5.13 4.67 11.90
CA LEU A 41 4.92 3.69 12.97
C LEU A 41 6.04 2.65 13.03
N GLU A 42 7.24 2.98 12.56
CA GLU A 42 8.37 2.05 12.44
C GLU A 42 8.87 1.50 13.78
N LYS A 43 8.52 2.13 14.89
CA LYS A 43 8.81 1.66 16.24
C LYS A 43 8.00 0.42 16.66
N TYR A 44 6.89 0.13 15.97
CA TYR A 44 6.04 -1.02 16.25
C TYR A 44 6.46 -2.19 15.35
N ASP A 45 6.47 -3.39 15.93
CA ASP A 45 6.62 -4.61 15.17
C ASP A 45 5.32 -4.95 14.40
N THR A 46 5.34 -6.04 13.63
CA THR A 46 4.17 -6.43 12.84
C THR A 46 3.00 -6.84 13.72
N ALA A 47 3.23 -7.56 14.83
CA ALA A 47 2.16 -8.04 15.71
C ALA A 47 1.47 -6.87 16.43
N ASP A 48 2.24 -5.86 16.86
CA ASP A 48 1.71 -4.63 17.42
C ASP A 48 0.89 -3.86 16.40
N LEU A 49 1.34 -3.78 15.14
CA LEU A 49 0.56 -3.13 14.09
C LEU A 49 -0.76 -3.84 13.82
N GLU A 50 -0.77 -5.17 13.79
CA GLU A 50 -2.00 -5.96 13.63
C GLU A 50 -2.97 -5.66 14.78
N ARG A 51 -2.49 -5.64 16.03
CA ARG A 51 -3.30 -5.22 17.19
C ARG A 51 -3.84 -3.80 17.05
N ILE A 52 -3.04 -2.85 16.57
CA ILE A 52 -3.49 -1.46 16.38
C ILE A 52 -4.58 -1.40 15.30
N VAL A 53 -4.43 -2.18 14.21
CA VAL A 53 -5.46 -2.29 13.17
C VAL A 53 -6.74 -2.85 13.74
N ASP A 54 -6.68 -3.89 14.57
CA ASP A 54 -7.86 -4.46 15.24
C ASP A 54 -8.53 -3.45 16.18
N ILE A 55 -7.74 -2.66 16.92
CA ILE A 55 -8.25 -1.59 17.81
C ILE A 55 -8.93 -0.46 17.01
N CYS A 56 -8.58 -0.26 15.73
CA CYS A 56 -9.26 0.70 14.87
C CYS A 56 -10.71 0.33 14.55
N GLY A 57 -11.17 -0.84 14.98
CA GLY A 57 -12.52 -1.33 14.77
C GLY A 57 -12.76 -1.69 13.31
N SER A 58 -14.04 -1.78 12.92
CA SER A 58 -14.50 -2.33 11.64
C SER A 58 -14.20 -1.47 10.41
N PHE A 59 -13.28 -0.52 10.50
CA PHE A 59 -12.96 0.39 9.40
C PHE A 59 -12.02 -0.30 8.40
N PRO A 60 -10.74 -0.56 8.72
CA PRO A 60 -9.86 -1.33 7.84
C PRO A 60 -10.04 -2.83 8.07
N THR A 61 -10.15 -3.62 6.99
CA THR A 61 -10.03 -5.08 7.07
C THR A 61 -8.58 -5.47 6.78
N LEU A 62 -7.95 -6.22 7.70
CA LEU A 62 -6.68 -6.87 7.43
C LEU A 62 -6.94 -8.25 6.81
N LEU A 63 -6.51 -8.43 5.56
CA LEU A 63 -6.61 -9.70 4.85
C LEU A 63 -5.30 -9.93 4.10
N GLU A 64 -4.68 -11.11 4.27
CA GLU A 64 -3.39 -11.46 3.64
C GLU A 64 -2.30 -10.39 3.83
N SER A 65 -2.16 -9.87 5.05
CA SER A 65 -1.23 -8.78 5.38
C SER A 65 -1.49 -7.45 4.63
N LYS A 66 -2.66 -7.29 4.01
CA LYS A 66 -3.08 -6.05 3.33
C LYS A 66 -4.25 -5.41 4.05
N ILE A 67 -4.18 -4.10 4.17
CA ILE A 67 -5.23 -3.27 4.72
C ILE A 67 -6.13 -2.84 3.56
N TYR A 68 -7.35 -3.34 3.58
CA TYR A 68 -8.37 -2.99 2.60
C TYR A 68 -9.03 -1.67 2.98
N PRO A 69 -9.33 -0.82 1.99
CA PRO A 69 -9.97 0.45 2.25
C PRO A 69 -11.33 0.24 2.89
N ILE A 70 -11.63 1.12 3.84
CA ILE A 70 -12.96 1.36 4.39
C ILE A 70 -14.00 1.56 3.29
N HIS A 71 -15.27 1.33 3.65
CA HIS A 71 -16.41 1.72 2.82
C HIS A 71 -16.26 3.16 2.31
N GLN A 72 -16.65 3.41 1.06
CA GLN A 72 -16.40 4.69 0.37
C GLN A 72 -16.90 5.91 1.15
N SER A 73 -18.05 5.81 1.83
CA SER A 73 -18.58 6.87 2.69
C SER A 73 -17.67 7.20 3.89
N ALA A 74 -17.08 6.19 4.52
CA ALA A 74 -16.13 6.39 5.61
C ALA A 74 -14.81 6.98 5.08
N LYS A 75 -14.37 6.58 3.89
CA LYS A 75 -13.22 7.20 3.20
C LYS A 75 -13.42 8.68 2.99
N GLU A 76 -14.55 9.05 2.41
CA GLU A 76 -14.91 10.45 2.15
C GLU A 76 -15.03 11.26 3.43
N TYR A 77 -15.59 10.67 4.49
CA TYR A 77 -15.64 11.31 5.81
C TYR A 77 -14.24 11.57 6.39
N LEU A 78 -13.36 10.56 6.41
CA LEU A 78 -12.03 10.67 7.01
C LEU A 78 -11.09 11.62 6.27
N VAL A 79 -11.25 11.77 4.96
CA VAL A 79 -10.46 12.73 4.16
C VAL A 79 -11.10 14.11 4.10
N SER A 80 -12.28 14.31 4.70
CA SER A 80 -12.93 15.61 4.76
C SER A 80 -12.07 16.61 5.54
N LYS A 81 -12.11 17.88 5.14
CA LYS A 81 -11.36 18.97 5.80
C LYS A 81 -11.69 19.04 7.30
N ALA A 82 -12.95 18.78 7.68
CA ALA A 82 -13.42 18.80 9.05
C ALA A 82 -12.89 17.64 9.89
N ALA A 83 -12.84 16.42 9.33
CA ALA A 83 -12.24 15.29 10.02
C ALA A 83 -10.72 15.49 10.15
N VAL A 84 -10.05 15.86 9.06
CA VAL A 84 -8.60 16.04 9.05
C VAL A 84 -8.16 17.14 10.02
N SER A 85 -8.88 18.27 10.13
CA SER A 85 -8.53 19.33 11.08
C SER A 85 -8.73 18.94 12.54
N ARG A 86 -9.72 18.08 12.84
CA ARG A 86 -9.96 17.55 14.19
C ARG A 86 -8.97 16.46 14.59
N ILE A 87 -8.51 15.66 13.61
CA ILE A 87 -7.59 14.55 13.84
C ILE A 87 -6.14 15.05 13.85
N PHE A 88 -5.79 16.02 13.00
CA PHE A 88 -4.45 16.57 12.86
C PHE A 88 -4.49 18.10 12.90
N SER A 89 -4.10 18.67 14.03
CA SER A 89 -3.99 20.13 14.23
C SER A 89 -3.01 20.81 13.26
N SER A 90 -2.10 20.05 12.64
CA SER A 90 -1.15 20.53 11.63
C SER A 90 -1.75 20.75 10.23
N GLY A 91 -3.01 20.35 10.00
CA GLY A 91 -3.71 20.48 8.73
C GLY A 91 -3.35 19.44 7.65
N THR A 92 -4.11 19.46 6.55
CA THR A 92 -4.02 18.51 5.42
C THR A 92 -2.65 18.53 4.75
N HIS A 93 -2.06 19.71 4.52
CA HIS A 93 -0.76 19.84 3.85
C HIS A 93 0.35 19.11 4.61
N ALA A 94 0.36 19.20 5.95
CA ALA A 94 1.39 18.54 6.76
C ALA A 94 1.34 17.02 6.62
N ILE A 95 0.14 16.45 6.51
CA ILE A 95 -0.07 15.01 6.29
C ILE A 95 0.49 14.57 4.95
N TYR A 96 0.06 15.18 3.84
CA TYR A 96 0.53 14.78 2.51
C TYR A 96 2.04 14.94 2.38
N ARG A 97 2.59 16.02 2.94
CA ARG A 97 4.05 16.24 3.02
C ARG A 97 4.74 15.13 3.81
N GLY A 98 4.18 14.73 4.96
CA GLY A 98 4.72 13.64 5.79
C GLY A 98 4.73 12.30 5.07
N ILE A 99 3.62 11.96 4.41
CA ILE A 99 3.49 10.73 3.60
C ILE A 99 4.52 10.74 2.47
N ALA A 100 4.57 11.83 1.68
CA ALA A 100 5.50 11.95 0.56
C ALA A 100 6.97 11.85 1.03
N LYS A 101 7.31 12.54 2.13
CA LYS A 101 8.67 12.48 2.71
C LYS A 101 9.05 11.06 3.12
N ARG A 102 8.18 10.35 3.86
CA ARG A 102 8.46 8.97 4.30
C ARG A 102 8.53 7.99 3.12
N SER A 103 7.66 8.15 2.12
CA SER A 103 7.74 7.39 0.87
C SER A 103 9.08 7.57 0.17
N VAL A 104 9.52 8.82 -0.02
CA VAL A 104 10.80 9.12 -0.68
C VAL A 104 11.96 8.52 0.10
N VAL A 105 12.00 8.72 1.42
CA VAL A 105 13.06 8.15 2.27
C VAL A 105 13.11 6.62 2.16
N ALA A 106 11.97 5.95 2.19
CA ALA A 106 11.91 4.50 2.05
C ALA A 106 12.33 4.03 0.65
N MET A 107 11.88 4.73 -0.39
CA MET A 107 12.28 4.44 -1.78
C MET A 107 13.77 4.66 -2.00
N THR A 108 14.38 5.69 -1.44
CA THR A 108 15.83 5.94 -1.58
C THR A 108 16.69 4.83 -0.98
N LYS A 109 16.17 4.08 0.01
CA LYS A 109 16.88 2.93 0.61
C LYS A 109 16.82 1.67 -0.26
N ALA A 110 15.77 1.54 -1.08
CA ALA A 110 15.50 0.32 -1.85
C ALA A 110 15.76 0.48 -3.35
N LEU A 111 15.55 1.69 -3.90
CA LEU A 111 15.68 1.98 -5.32
C LEU A 111 17.07 2.56 -5.62
N ARG A 112 17.69 2.01 -6.65
CA ARG A 112 18.91 2.53 -7.23
C ARG A 112 18.56 3.48 -8.39
N ARG A 113 19.21 4.65 -8.44
CA ARG A 113 19.15 5.51 -9.63
C ARG A 113 20.00 4.91 -10.74
N ASP A 114 19.51 5.02 -11.97
CA ASP A 114 20.20 4.53 -13.17
C ASP A 114 20.56 3.04 -13.08
N ILE A 115 19.54 2.18 -13.02
CA ILE A 115 19.72 0.73 -12.85
C ILE A 115 20.53 0.12 -14.01
N TYR A 116 20.46 0.72 -15.19
CA TYR A 116 21.19 0.29 -16.40
C TYR A 116 22.56 0.97 -16.55
N GLU A 117 22.93 1.86 -15.62
CA GLU A 117 24.20 2.60 -15.65
C GLU A 117 24.44 3.27 -17.01
N LEU A 118 23.41 3.93 -17.54
CA LEU A 118 23.45 4.58 -18.84
C LEU A 118 24.32 5.84 -18.81
N VAL A 119 24.41 6.52 -17.65
CA VAL A 119 25.18 7.76 -17.42
C VAL A 119 24.65 8.98 -18.21
N HIS A 120 24.17 8.79 -19.45
CA HIS A 120 23.70 9.83 -20.35
C HIS A 120 22.32 9.51 -20.97
N LEU A 121 21.45 10.53 -21.06
CA LEU A 121 20.08 10.40 -21.59
C LEU A 121 20.00 10.10 -23.10
N GLY A 122 21.12 10.18 -23.83
CA GLY A 122 21.23 9.95 -25.28
C GLY A 122 21.87 8.62 -25.68
N THR A 123 21.94 7.65 -24.77
CA THR A 123 22.58 6.35 -25.00
C THR A 123 21.88 5.56 -26.10
N LEU A 124 22.64 4.95 -27.01
CA LEU A 124 22.07 4.19 -28.13
C LEU A 124 21.44 2.88 -27.64
N ILE A 125 20.34 2.45 -28.29
CA ILE A 125 19.56 1.27 -27.88
C ILE A 125 20.43 0.00 -27.78
N HIS A 126 21.41 -0.16 -28.68
CA HIS A 126 22.29 -1.34 -28.65
C HIS A 126 23.22 -1.35 -27.44
N GLU A 127 23.65 -0.18 -26.95
CA GLU A 127 24.46 -0.06 -25.73
C GLU A 127 23.62 -0.36 -24.48
N VAL A 128 22.34 0.03 -24.48
CA VAL A 128 21.37 -0.31 -23.41
C VAL A 128 21.17 -1.83 -23.33
N MET A 129 21.06 -2.52 -24.47
CA MET A 129 20.89 -3.97 -24.51
C MET A 129 22.11 -4.72 -23.93
N GLY A 130 23.32 -4.17 -24.09
CA GLY A 130 24.53 -4.74 -23.51
C GLY A 130 24.66 -4.56 -21.99
N ARG A 131 23.90 -3.64 -21.37
CA ARG A 131 23.97 -3.29 -19.94
C ARG A 131 22.72 -3.71 -19.16
N GLN A 132 21.93 -4.66 -19.67
CA GLN A 132 20.71 -5.07 -19.00
C GLN A 132 21.02 -5.76 -17.65
N PRO A 133 20.47 -5.26 -16.54
CA PRO A 133 20.60 -5.93 -15.25
C PRO A 133 19.72 -7.19 -15.23
N GLU A 134 20.14 -8.21 -14.46
CA GLU A 134 19.34 -9.42 -14.21
C GLU A 134 18.91 -9.45 -12.72
N PRO A 135 17.60 -9.50 -12.42
CA PRO A 135 16.47 -9.53 -13.35
C PRO A 135 16.20 -8.16 -13.98
N ASN A 136 15.84 -8.16 -15.26
CA ASN A 136 15.56 -6.93 -15.98
C ASN A 136 14.28 -6.23 -15.42
N PRO A 137 14.40 -5.05 -14.80
CA PRO A 137 13.29 -4.38 -14.12
C PRO A 137 12.25 -3.80 -15.07
N LEU A 138 12.58 -3.64 -16.35
CA LEU A 138 11.69 -3.14 -17.40
C LEU A 138 11.23 -4.26 -18.34
N LYS A 139 11.62 -5.51 -18.09
CA LYS A 139 11.14 -6.64 -18.87
C LYS A 139 9.64 -6.76 -18.66
N TRP A 140 8.89 -6.57 -19.73
CA TRP A 140 7.46 -6.81 -19.72
C TRP A 140 7.20 -8.27 -19.41
N ASN A 141 6.56 -8.52 -18.27
CA ASN A 141 6.02 -9.81 -17.91
C ASN A 141 4.68 -9.98 -18.62
N THR A 142 4.70 -10.67 -19.77
CA THR A 142 3.48 -11.26 -20.30
C THR A 142 2.98 -12.31 -19.30
N PRO A 143 1.68 -12.33 -18.96
CA PRO A 143 1.11 -13.50 -18.31
C PRO A 143 1.40 -14.68 -19.22
N VAL A 144 2.10 -15.69 -18.70
CA VAL A 144 2.19 -16.99 -19.34
C VAL A 144 0.79 -17.57 -19.29
N HIS A 145 -0.04 -17.26 -20.29
CA HIS A 145 -1.23 -18.04 -20.59
C HIS A 145 -0.74 -19.35 -21.21
N THR A 146 -0.31 -20.30 -20.37
CA THR A 146 -0.34 -21.71 -20.75
C THR A 146 -1.78 -22.05 -21.13
N GLY A 147 -1.92 -22.54 -22.36
CA GLY A 147 -3.17 -22.52 -23.11
C GLY A 147 -4.38 -23.08 -22.37
N SER A 148 -5.49 -22.34 -22.50
CA SER A 148 -6.84 -22.86 -22.44
C SER A 148 -7.74 -21.78 -23.05
N THR A 149 -8.03 -21.92 -24.33
CA THR A 149 -8.96 -21.06 -25.07
C THR A 149 -10.32 -21.09 -24.38
N THR A 150 -10.65 -20.05 -23.62
CA THR A 150 -11.97 -19.89 -23.02
C THR A 150 -12.76 -18.88 -23.86
N TYR A 151 -13.77 -19.36 -24.58
CA TYR A 151 -14.72 -18.48 -25.28
C TYR A 151 -15.75 -17.96 -24.26
N VAL A 152 -15.84 -16.64 -24.11
CA VAL A 152 -16.91 -15.99 -23.37
C VAL A 152 -18.11 -15.86 -24.31
N LYS A 153 -19.16 -16.66 -24.10
CA LYS A 153 -20.43 -16.48 -24.80
C LYS A 153 -21.31 -15.56 -23.96
N GLN A 154 -21.60 -14.37 -24.47
CA GLN A 154 -22.42 -13.37 -23.78
C GLN A 154 -23.89 -13.69 -23.95
N THR A 155 -24.52 -14.18 -22.88
CA THR A 155 -25.98 -14.26 -22.77
C THR A 155 -26.36 -13.85 -21.34
N GLY A 156 -27.00 -12.67 -21.19
CA GLY A 156 -27.73 -12.26 -19.98
C GLY A 156 -27.00 -12.39 -18.62
N ALA A 157 -26.27 -11.33 -18.23
CA ALA A 157 -25.97 -10.90 -16.86
C ALA A 157 -25.39 -11.90 -15.80
N ILE A 158 -25.00 -13.13 -16.16
CA ILE A 158 -24.34 -14.06 -15.23
C ILE A 158 -23.21 -14.79 -15.97
N PHE A 159 -21.95 -14.55 -15.59
CA PHE A 159 -20.80 -15.27 -16.13
C PHE A 159 -20.68 -16.62 -15.41
N ILE A 160 -21.02 -17.72 -16.10
CA ILE A 160 -20.80 -19.08 -15.60
C ILE A 160 -19.51 -19.61 -16.25
N VAL A 161 -18.49 -19.87 -15.42
CA VAL A 161 -17.26 -20.55 -15.85
C VAL A 161 -17.53 -22.06 -15.79
N ILE A 162 -17.73 -22.71 -16.93
CA ILE A 162 -17.85 -24.17 -17.01
C ILE A 162 -16.49 -24.72 -17.45
N GLY A 163 -15.76 -25.32 -16.51
CA GLY A 163 -14.58 -26.14 -16.83
C GLY A 163 -15.03 -27.55 -17.19
N VAL A 164 -14.69 -28.02 -18.39
CA VAL A 164 -14.84 -29.42 -18.78
C VAL A 164 -13.50 -30.12 -18.53
N PRO A 165 -13.46 -31.27 -17.81
CA PRO A 165 -12.24 -32.04 -17.68
C PRO A 165 -11.99 -32.83 -18.97
N GLY A 166 -10.78 -32.69 -19.52
CA GLY A 166 -10.23 -33.55 -20.57
C GLY A 166 -8.90 -34.13 -20.08
#